data_AF-A0A1B3SIL8-F1
#
_entry.id   AF-A0A1B3SIL8-F1
#
_cell.length_a   1.000
_cell.length_b   1.000
_cell.length_c   1.000
_cell.angle_alpha   90.00
_cell.angle_beta   90.00
_cell.angle_gamma   90.00
#
_symmetry.space_group_name_H-M   'P 1'
#
loop_
_entity.id
_entity.type
_entity.pdbx_description
1 polymer ?
#
loop_
_entity_poly.entity_id
_entity_poly.type
_entity_poly.pdbx_seq_one_letter_code
_entity_poly.pdbx_strand_id
1 'polypeptide(L)'
;RKADWARDVEITVRVFENGCRAEQLVDERKRTFSFASAGRQEWLLEDLHTADEDGDGFVPPGGPMNRGTDCDDLREAAFPGAPELCNGRDDNCDGQMETGVVNKAWYLDGDRDGFGL
;
A
#
# COMPACT_ATOMS: atom_id res chain seq x y z
N ARG A 1 21.31 10.47 -35.64
CA ARG A 1 21.44 10.85 -34.22
C ARG A 1 21.49 12.36 -34.14
N LYS A 2 20.60 13.00 -33.39
CA LYS A 2 20.65 14.46 -33.15
C LYS A 2 21.94 14.79 -32.38
N ALA A 3 22.64 15.88 -32.76
CA ALA A 3 23.98 16.18 -32.26
C ALA A 3 24.01 16.61 -30.77
N ASP A 4 22.85 16.95 -30.23
CA ASP A 4 22.61 17.52 -28.91
C ASP A 4 22.07 16.51 -27.87
N TRP A 5 21.91 15.23 -28.23
CA TRP A 5 21.44 14.22 -27.29
C TRP A 5 22.56 13.70 -26.38
N ALA A 6 22.33 13.77 -25.07
CA ALA A 6 23.17 13.15 -24.05
C ALA A 6 23.37 11.65 -24.34
N ARG A 7 24.54 11.12 -23.93
CA ARG A 7 24.87 9.69 -24.09
C ARG A 7 24.37 8.84 -22.93
N ASP A 8 23.70 9.49 -21.98
CA ASP A 8 23.28 8.92 -20.73
C ASP A 8 21.78 8.64 -20.80
N VAL A 9 21.40 7.43 -20.42
CA VAL A 9 20.01 7.01 -20.25
C VAL A 9 19.78 6.79 -18.78
N GLU A 10 18.80 7.48 -18.22
CA GLU A 10 18.39 7.31 -16.83
C GLU A 10 17.11 6.48 -16.79
N ILE A 11 17.13 5.41 -15.99
CA ILE A 11 15.98 4.56 -15.75
C ILE A 11 15.59 4.72 -14.28
N THR A 12 14.32 5.07 -14.06
CA THR A 12 13.69 5.10 -12.74
C THR A 12 12.61 4.04 -12.68
N VAL A 13 12.68 3.18 -11.68
CA VAL A 13 11.68 2.17 -11.36
C VAL A 13 11.02 2.57 -10.04
N ARG A 14 9.69 2.52 -9.99
CA ARG A 14 8.88 2.93 -8.83
C ARG A 14 7.92 1.82 -8.46
N VAL A 15 7.73 1.62 -7.17
CA VAL A 15 6.77 0.68 -6.57
C VAL A 15 5.77 1.47 -5.78
N PHE A 16 4.51 1.09 -5.91
CA PHE A 16 3.39 1.75 -5.27
C PHE A 16 2.52 0.71 -4.59
N GLU A 17 1.93 1.05 -3.45
CA GLU A 17 0.91 0.24 -2.78
C GLU A 17 -0.49 0.52 -3.36
N ASN A 18 -1.33 -0.51 -3.51
CA ASN A 18 -2.75 -0.45 -3.90
C ASN A 18 -3.08 0.37 -5.18
N GLY A 19 -2.09 0.71 -6.00
CA GLY A 19 -2.28 1.64 -7.11
C GLY A 19 -0.98 2.14 -7.73
N CYS A 20 -1.03 3.25 -8.46
CA CYS A 20 0.15 3.89 -9.06
C CYS A 20 0.17 5.41 -8.81
N ARG A 21 -0.48 5.87 -7.73
CA ARG A 21 -0.54 7.29 -7.38
C ARG A 21 0.71 7.71 -6.62
N ALA A 22 1.11 8.98 -6.75
CA ALA A 22 2.36 9.46 -6.16
C ALA A 22 2.41 9.33 -4.63
N GLU A 23 1.25 9.44 -3.98
CA GLU A 23 1.07 9.32 -2.53
C GLU A 23 1.32 7.89 -2.04
N GLN A 24 1.11 6.89 -2.91
CA GLN A 24 1.26 5.47 -2.62
C GLN A 24 2.68 4.94 -2.91
N LEU A 25 3.64 5.81 -3.25
CA LEU A 25 5.00 5.39 -3.58
C LEU A 25 5.70 4.81 -2.35
N VAL A 26 6.09 3.54 -2.40
CA VAL A 26 6.72 2.81 -1.29
C VAL A 26 8.19 2.45 -1.56
N ASP A 27 8.60 2.40 -2.83
CA ASP A 27 10.01 2.23 -3.19
C ASP A 27 10.38 2.89 -4.54
N GLU A 28 11.62 3.34 -4.67
CA GLU A 28 12.18 3.86 -5.93
C GLU A 28 13.63 3.41 -6.11
N ARG A 29 13.96 2.98 -7.34
CA ARG A 29 15.33 2.70 -7.76
C ARG A 29 15.66 3.47 -9.02
N LYS A 30 16.87 4.00 -9.06
CA LYS A 30 17.31 4.87 -10.13
C LYS A 30 18.70 4.46 -10.59
N ARG A 31 18.88 4.33 -11.90
CA ARG A 31 20.18 4.00 -12.49
C ARG A 31 20.41 4.75 -13.79
N THR A 32 21.60 5.30 -13.92
CA THR A 32 22.07 5.97 -15.14
C THR A 32 23.05 5.07 -15.88
N PHE A 33 22.88 4.99 -17.21
CA PHE A 33 23.66 4.18 -18.12
C PHE A 33 24.29 5.08 -19.17
N SER A 34 25.62 5.12 -19.20
CA SER A 34 26.37 5.92 -20.19
C SER A 34 26.81 5.05 -21.36
N PHE A 35 26.56 5.49 -22.59
CA PHE A 35 26.86 4.74 -23.82
C PHE A 35 27.91 5.44 -24.69
N ALA A 36 29.10 4.85 -24.79
CA ALA A 36 30.14 5.34 -25.70
C ALA A 36 29.76 5.12 -27.18
N SER A 37 29.08 4.03 -27.48
CA SER A 37 28.61 3.60 -28.80
C SER A 37 27.30 2.82 -28.68
N ALA A 38 26.73 2.34 -29.79
CA ALA A 38 25.57 1.45 -29.76
C ALA A 38 25.90 0.15 -29.00
N GLY A 39 25.02 -0.26 -28.09
CA GLY A 39 25.21 -1.44 -27.25
C GLY A 39 24.03 -1.67 -26.30
N ARG A 40 24.11 -2.72 -25.49
CA ARG A 40 23.13 -3.09 -24.47
C ARG A 40 23.80 -3.04 -23.09
N GLN A 41 23.11 -2.45 -22.12
CA GLN A 41 23.44 -2.55 -20.70
C GLN A 41 22.25 -3.17 -19.99
N GLU A 42 22.51 -4.01 -18.99
CA GLU A 42 21.48 -4.70 -18.22
C GLU A 42 21.55 -4.28 -16.75
N TRP A 43 20.39 -4.24 -16.11
CA TRP A 43 20.28 -3.97 -14.69
C TRP A 43 19.36 -5.01 -14.07
N LEU A 44 19.97 -5.90 -13.30
CA LEU A 44 19.27 -6.78 -12.40
C LEU A 44 18.90 -5.99 -11.13
N LEU A 45 17.62 -5.96 -10.81
CA LEU A 45 17.08 -5.21 -9.69
C LEU A 45 16.68 -6.19 -8.58
N GLU A 46 17.61 -6.45 -7.67
CA GLU A 46 17.46 -7.51 -6.65
C GLU A 46 16.69 -7.03 -5.40
N ASP A 47 16.83 -5.76 -5.03
CA ASP A 47 16.24 -5.20 -3.80
C ASP A 47 15.10 -4.22 -4.10
N LEU A 48 14.13 -4.60 -4.95
CA LEU A 48 12.91 -3.81 -5.15
C LEU A 48 11.72 -4.58 -4.56
N HIS A 49 11.63 -4.55 -3.23
CA HIS A 49 10.63 -5.28 -2.49
C HIS A 49 10.27 -4.51 -1.22
N THR A 50 8.96 -4.35 -1.03
CA THR A 50 8.35 -4.18 0.29
C THR A 50 7.50 -5.43 0.52
N ALA A 51 7.47 -5.95 1.75
CA ALA A 51 6.65 -7.12 2.07
C ALA A 51 5.17 -6.71 2.04
N ASP A 52 4.34 -7.63 1.58
CA ASP A 52 2.87 -7.62 1.61
C ASP A 52 2.52 -9.05 2.01
N GLU A 53 2.54 -9.32 3.32
CA GLU A 53 2.46 -10.68 3.86
C GLU A 53 1.04 -11.25 3.79
N ASP A 54 0.02 -10.40 3.84
CA ASP A 54 -1.38 -10.81 3.77
C ASP A 54 -2.04 -10.67 2.38
N GLY A 55 -1.42 -9.92 1.46
CA GLY A 55 -1.84 -9.81 0.08
C GLY A 55 -2.99 -8.85 -0.18
N ASP A 56 -3.26 -7.90 0.72
CA ASP A 56 -4.32 -6.89 0.53
C ASP A 56 -3.92 -5.75 -0.41
N GLY A 57 -2.66 -5.73 -0.84
CA GLY A 57 -2.09 -4.77 -1.77
C GLY A 57 -1.57 -3.50 -1.09
N PHE A 58 -1.67 -3.39 0.22
CA PHE A 58 -0.97 -2.42 1.04
C PHE A 58 0.28 -3.05 1.65
N VAL A 59 1.19 -2.21 2.12
CA VAL A 59 2.44 -2.69 2.74
C VAL A 59 2.63 -1.96 4.06
N PRO A 60 3.22 -2.62 5.08
CA PRO A 60 3.43 -1.99 6.35
C PRO A 60 4.43 -0.84 6.24
N PRO A 61 4.34 0.17 7.12
CA PRO A 61 5.37 1.18 7.28
C PRO A 61 6.75 0.55 7.43
N GLY A 62 7.63 0.82 6.47
CA GLY A 62 8.97 0.29 6.48
C GLY A 62 9.63 0.31 5.12
N GLY A 63 10.53 -0.64 4.91
CA GLY A 63 11.28 -0.77 3.67
C GLY A 63 12.20 0.43 3.35
N PRO A 64 12.66 0.53 2.10
CA PRO A 64 13.73 1.46 1.71
C PRO A 64 13.36 2.94 1.82
N MET A 65 12.08 3.29 1.67
CA MET A 65 11.59 4.67 1.82
C MET A 65 10.97 4.96 3.19
N ASN A 66 10.85 3.96 4.08
CA ASN A 66 10.12 4.07 5.34
C ASN A 66 8.69 4.60 5.13
N ARG A 67 7.98 3.97 4.19
CA ARG A 67 6.61 4.28 3.74
C ARG A 67 5.79 2.99 3.75
N GLY A 68 4.50 3.09 3.43
CA GLY A 68 3.52 2.02 3.62
C GLY A 68 2.42 2.50 4.56
N THR A 69 1.21 2.02 4.34
CA THR A 69 0.03 2.51 5.07
C THR A 69 -0.77 1.41 5.77
N ASP A 70 -0.39 0.15 5.60
CA ASP A 70 -1.00 -0.96 6.32
C ASP A 70 -0.52 -1.03 7.80
N CYS A 71 -1.48 -1.18 8.71
CA CYS A 71 -1.26 -1.18 10.15
C CYS A 71 -1.07 -2.60 10.73
N ASP A 72 -1.42 -3.66 9.99
CA ASP A 72 -1.33 -5.06 10.40
C ASP A 72 -1.13 -6.00 9.19
N ASP A 73 0.12 -6.11 8.71
CA ASP A 73 0.61 -6.94 7.57
C ASP A 73 0.32 -8.46 7.68
N LEU A 74 -0.39 -8.89 8.71
CA LEU A 74 -0.82 -10.27 8.91
C LEU A 74 -2.35 -10.42 8.76
N ARG A 75 -3.07 -9.36 8.41
CA ARG A 75 -4.52 -9.29 8.37
C ARG A 75 -5.00 -8.55 7.12
N GLU A 76 -5.37 -9.32 6.11
CA GLU A 76 -5.97 -8.84 4.84
C GLU A 76 -7.24 -7.96 5.02
N ALA A 77 -7.84 -7.95 6.21
CA ALA A 77 -9.00 -7.11 6.55
C ALA A 77 -8.63 -5.79 7.23
N ALA A 78 -7.34 -5.51 7.43
CA ALA A 78 -6.82 -4.37 8.17
C ALA A 78 -5.98 -3.48 7.24
N PHE A 79 -6.64 -2.61 6.48
CA PHE A 79 -5.97 -1.74 5.50
C PHE A 79 -6.60 -0.36 5.42
N PRO A 80 -5.87 0.63 4.89
CA PRO A 80 -6.39 1.99 4.68
C PRO A 80 -7.76 2.03 4.00
N GLY A 81 -8.77 2.45 4.75
CA GLY A 81 -10.14 2.59 4.27
C GLY A 81 -10.96 1.30 4.23
N ALA A 82 -10.49 0.21 4.84
CA ALA A 82 -11.32 -0.97 5.05
C ALA A 82 -12.55 -0.64 5.94
N PRO A 83 -13.62 -1.45 5.90
CA PRO A 83 -14.72 -1.31 6.84
C PRO A 83 -14.28 -1.70 8.26
N GLU A 84 -14.52 -0.83 9.23
CA GLU A 84 -14.34 -1.16 10.65
C GLU A 84 -15.29 -2.28 11.09
N LEU A 85 -14.77 -3.23 11.88
CA LEU A 85 -15.53 -4.32 12.47
C LEU A 85 -15.65 -4.13 13.99
N CYS A 86 -16.68 -4.73 14.59
CA CYS A 86 -16.83 -4.76 16.04
C CYS A 86 -15.92 -5.82 16.72
N ASN A 87 -14.60 -5.67 16.57
CA ASN A 87 -13.57 -6.62 17.00
C ASN A 87 -12.54 -6.02 17.99
N GLY A 88 -12.65 -4.73 18.33
CA GLY A 88 -11.74 -3.98 19.19
C GLY A 88 -10.39 -3.68 18.55
N ARG A 89 -10.31 -3.58 17.22
CA ARG A 89 -9.11 -3.27 16.44
C ARG A 89 -9.38 -2.07 15.53
N ASP A 90 -8.30 -1.57 14.96
CA ASP A 90 -8.29 -0.58 13.89
C ASP A 90 -8.16 -1.38 12.60
N ASP A 91 -9.26 -1.53 11.87
CA ASP A 91 -9.30 -2.31 10.62
C ASP A 91 -9.12 -1.39 9.41
N ASN A 92 -9.35 -0.09 9.55
CA ASN A 92 -9.26 0.87 8.45
C ASN A 92 -7.92 1.64 8.42
N CYS A 93 -7.03 1.35 9.38
CA CYS A 93 -5.73 1.96 9.59
C CYS A 93 -5.75 3.49 9.72
N ASP A 94 -6.80 4.06 10.34
CA ASP A 94 -6.94 5.50 10.60
C ASP A 94 -6.35 5.94 11.96
N GLY A 95 -5.90 4.98 12.78
CA GLY A 95 -5.36 5.19 14.12
C GLY A 95 -6.40 5.19 15.23
N GLN A 96 -7.65 4.84 14.93
CA GLN A 96 -8.76 4.77 15.88
C GLN A 96 -9.52 3.45 15.70
N MET A 97 -9.67 2.71 16.80
CA MET A 97 -10.48 1.50 16.79
C MET A 97 -11.97 1.83 16.67
N GLU A 98 -12.71 1.02 15.91
CA GLU A 98 -14.18 0.99 15.90
C GLU A 98 -14.84 2.29 15.37
N THR A 99 -14.16 3.03 14.48
CA THR A 99 -14.71 4.27 13.94
C THR A 99 -15.86 4.00 12.95
N GLY A 100 -17.04 4.55 13.26
CA GLY A 100 -18.21 4.35 12.40
C GLY A 100 -18.88 2.98 12.54
N VAL A 101 -18.37 2.11 13.42
CA VAL A 101 -19.11 0.94 13.89
C VAL A 101 -20.21 1.45 14.81
N VAL A 102 -21.45 1.44 14.32
CA VAL A 102 -22.60 1.63 15.20
C VAL A 102 -22.67 0.44 16.13
N ASN A 103 -22.22 0.63 17.37
CA ASN A 103 -22.66 -0.13 18.52
C ASN A 103 -24.18 0.04 18.65
N LYS A 104 -24.94 -0.68 17.81
CA LYS A 104 -26.39 -0.71 17.91
C LYS A 104 -26.70 -1.26 19.29
N ALA A 105 -27.39 -0.45 20.09
CA ALA A 105 -28.09 -0.98 21.25
C ALA A 105 -29.11 -2.00 20.71
N TRP A 106 -28.86 -3.27 20.96
CA TRP A 106 -29.80 -4.33 20.66
C TRP A 106 -30.83 -4.34 21.79
N TYR A 107 -32.09 -4.06 21.47
CA TYR A 107 -33.21 -4.21 22.41
C TYR A 107 -33.78 -5.62 22.27
N LEU A 108 -34.20 -6.21 23.39
CA LEU A 108 -34.89 -7.50 23.36
C LEU A 108 -36.17 -7.35 22.55
N ASP A 109 -36.35 -8.18 21.52
CA ASP A 109 -37.61 -8.27 20.78
C ASP A 109 -38.59 -9.12 21.60
N GLY A 110 -39.33 -8.45 22.50
CA GLY A 110 -40.21 -9.07 23.47
C GLY A 110 -41.47 -9.67 22.85
N ASP A 111 -41.95 -9.10 21.74
CA ASP A 111 -43.18 -9.49 21.05
C ASP A 111 -42.95 -10.17 19.68
N ARG A 112 -41.69 -10.28 19.23
CA ARG A 112 -41.22 -11.00 18.05
C ARG A 112 -41.71 -10.40 16.73
N ASP A 113 -41.80 -9.08 16.65
CA ASP A 113 -42.25 -8.37 15.46
C ASP A 113 -41.10 -7.93 14.52
N GLY A 114 -39.85 -8.18 14.92
CA GLY A 114 -38.65 -7.82 14.18
C GLY A 114 -38.09 -6.44 14.52
N PHE A 115 -38.70 -5.72 15.46
CA PHE A 115 -38.19 -4.49 16.05
C PHE A 115 -38.02 -4.67 17.56
N GLY A 116 -37.00 -4.03 18.14
CA GLY A 116 -36.75 -4.16 19.57
C GLY A 116 -37.35 -3.01 20.37
N LEU A 117 -38.17 -3.33 21.38
CA LEU A 117 -38.56 -2.50 22.54
C LEU A 117 -39.02 -3.39 23.70
#